data_AF-A0A0A3XTW5-F1
#
_entry.id   AF-A0A0A3XTW5-F1
#
_cell.length_a   1.000
_cell.length_b   1.000
_cell.length_c   1.000
_cell.angle_alpha   90.00
_cell.angle_beta   90.00
_cell.angle_gamma   90.00
#
_symmetry.space_group_name_H-M   'P 1'
#
loop_
_entity.id
_entity.type
_entity.pdbx_description
1 polymer ?
#
loop_
_entity_poly.entity_id
_entity_poly.type
_entity_poly.pdbx_seq_one_letter_code
_entity_poly.pdbx_strand_id
1 'polypeptide(L)'
;MNQIEPSAAELIAAIVASAAKQPLLDAAFELWRWRYRLDSIKGRPSAEKVRVNRTLAPEQFRAKYRYDRDHAHEGPMFDYVKRAHPRASDDAIRQAIITAVKFEDATFEHFNWNGDFWDCVVRAVARAAAQYPDFLETTYRDARNNVAYYYK
;
A
#
# COMPACT_ATOMS: atom_id res chain seq x y z
N MET A 1 1.09 -22.90 28.63
CA MET A 1 1.07 -21.47 28.24
C MET A 1 0.09 -21.32 27.08
N ASN A 2 -1.13 -20.82 27.34
CA ASN A 2 -2.05 -20.46 26.28
C ASN A 2 -1.57 -19.14 25.67
N GLN A 3 -0.98 -19.21 24.47
CA GLN A 3 -0.85 -18.00 23.65
C GLN A 3 -2.25 -17.65 23.17
N ILE A 4 -2.83 -16.59 23.73
CA ILE A 4 -4.04 -15.99 23.19
C ILE A 4 -3.61 -15.37 21.86
N GLU A 5 -4.05 -15.95 20.75
CA GLU A 5 -3.81 -15.34 19.44
C GLU A 5 -4.44 -13.95 19.41
N PRO A 6 -3.72 -12.92 18.97
CA PRO A 6 -4.25 -11.56 18.92
C PRO A 6 -5.44 -11.51 17.96
N SER A 7 -6.51 -10.86 18.40
CA SER A 7 -7.70 -10.60 17.61
C SER A 7 -7.40 -9.77 16.37
N ALA A 8 -8.28 -9.83 15.36
CA ALA A 8 -8.17 -9.01 14.16
C ALA A 8 -8.06 -7.50 14.47
N ALA A 9 -8.78 -7.03 15.50
CA ALA A 9 -8.72 -5.65 15.95
C ALA A 9 -7.35 -5.28 16.51
N GLU A 10 -6.74 -6.14 17.31
CA GLU A 10 -5.39 -5.95 17.89
C GLU A 10 -4.32 -5.96 16.81
N LEU A 11 -4.42 -6.86 15.82
CA LEU A 11 -3.50 -6.88 14.68
C LEU A 11 -3.57 -5.61 13.84
N ILE A 12 -4.79 -5.13 13.53
CA ILE A 12 -4.98 -3.86 12.80
C ILE A 12 -4.45 -2.69 13.65
N ALA A 13 -4.74 -2.66 14.95
CA ALA A 13 -4.28 -1.61 15.84
C ALA A 13 -2.75 -1.56 15.91
N ALA A 14 -2.07 -2.71 15.94
CA ALA A 14 -0.62 -2.79 15.92
C ALA A 14 -0.01 -2.23 14.61
N ILE A 15 -0.60 -2.55 13.46
CA ILE A 15 -0.16 -2.02 12.16
C ILE A 15 -0.34 -0.50 12.12
N VAL A 16 -1.52 0.00 12.54
CA VAL A 16 -1.80 1.45 12.58
C VAL A 16 -0.88 2.17 13.57
N ALA A 17 -0.61 1.59 14.74
CA ALA A 17 0.29 2.16 15.74
C ALA A 17 1.76 2.17 15.29
N SER A 18 2.18 1.24 14.43
CA SER A 18 3.48 1.27 13.76
C SER A 18 3.56 2.49 12.83
N ALA A 19 2.58 2.61 11.93
CA ALA A 19 2.52 3.70 10.95
C ALA A 19 2.45 5.09 11.62
N ALA A 20 1.73 5.22 12.74
CA ALA A 20 1.59 6.48 13.48
C ALA A 20 2.92 7.07 13.99
N LYS A 21 4.00 6.28 14.02
CA LYS A 21 5.34 6.76 14.41
C LYS A 21 6.05 7.53 13.29
N GLN A 22 5.55 7.41 12.05
CA GLN A 22 6.14 8.03 10.88
C GLN A 22 5.41 9.35 10.55
N PRO A 23 6.00 10.24 9.73
CA PRO A 23 5.26 11.35 9.16
C PRO A 23 4.05 10.88 8.33
N LEU A 24 3.05 11.75 8.15
CA LEU A 24 1.77 11.41 7.52
C LEU A 24 1.94 10.71 6.15
N LEU A 25 2.84 11.21 5.32
CA LEU A 25 3.06 10.70 3.97
C LEU A 25 3.67 9.28 4.01
N ASP A 26 4.69 9.06 4.83
CA ASP A 26 5.32 7.76 5.03
C ASP A 26 4.37 6.75 5.69
N ALA A 27 3.58 7.19 6.67
CA ALA A 27 2.55 6.38 7.30
C ALA A 27 1.49 5.91 6.29
N ALA A 28 1.08 6.79 5.36
CA ALA A 28 0.16 6.44 4.29
C ALA A 28 0.77 5.37 3.37
N PHE A 29 2.05 5.49 3.02
CA PHE A 29 2.74 4.47 2.23
C PHE A 29 2.92 3.14 2.98
N GLU A 30 3.29 3.17 4.28
CA GLU A 30 3.36 1.96 5.11
C GLU A 30 2.01 1.25 5.17
N LEU A 31 0.92 1.97 5.41
CA LEU A 31 -0.41 1.34 5.43
C LEU A 31 -0.80 0.79 4.05
N TRP A 32 -0.44 1.50 2.98
CA TRP A 32 -0.75 1.09 1.60
C TRP A 32 -0.05 -0.21 1.18
N ARG A 33 1.24 -0.38 1.51
CA ARG A 33 1.97 -1.64 1.25
C ARG A 33 1.35 -2.82 2.03
N TRP A 34 0.78 -2.56 3.21
CA TRP A 34 0.13 -3.58 4.03
C TRP A 34 -1.34 -3.83 3.65
N ARG A 35 -1.90 -3.16 2.63
CA ARG A 35 -3.33 -3.24 2.26
C ARG A 35 -3.86 -4.67 2.15
N TYR A 36 -3.13 -5.58 1.50
CA TYR A 36 -3.57 -6.97 1.35
C TYR A 36 -3.58 -7.73 2.67
N ARG A 37 -2.64 -7.43 3.57
CA ARG A 37 -2.65 -8.00 4.92
C ARG A 37 -3.82 -7.44 5.72
N LEU A 38 -4.06 -6.13 5.64
CA LEU A 38 -5.20 -5.47 6.29
C LEU A 38 -6.53 -6.04 5.80
N ASP A 39 -6.67 -6.28 4.49
CA ASP A 39 -7.82 -6.96 3.91
C ASP A 39 -7.96 -8.39 4.43
N SER A 40 -6.86 -9.15 4.49
CA SER A 40 -6.89 -10.53 5.00
C SER A 40 -7.29 -10.62 6.48
N ILE A 41 -6.89 -9.65 7.31
CA ILE A 41 -7.24 -9.59 8.73
C ILE A 41 -8.72 -9.24 8.91
N LYS A 42 -9.29 -8.39 8.05
CA LYS A 42 -10.72 -8.06 8.04
C LYS A 42 -11.61 -9.23 7.61
N GLY A 43 -11.03 -10.24 6.97
CA GLY A 43 -11.70 -11.48 6.58
C GLY A 43 -11.64 -11.75 5.07
N ARG A 44 -11.93 -13.00 4.68
CA ARG A 44 -11.91 -13.38 3.26
C ARG A 44 -12.99 -12.64 2.47
N PRO A 45 -12.75 -12.33 1.18
CA PRO A 45 -13.81 -11.87 0.29
C PRO A 45 -15.00 -12.83 0.32
N SER A 46 -16.23 -12.30 0.26
CA SER A 46 -17.43 -13.14 0.20
C SER A 46 -17.36 -14.10 -1.00
N ALA A 47 -18.00 -15.27 -0.89
CA ALA A 47 -18.05 -16.25 -1.99
C ALA A 47 -18.55 -15.62 -3.30
N GLU A 48 -19.48 -14.68 -3.21
CA GLU A 48 -19.97 -13.89 -4.32
C GLU A 48 -18.88 -12.99 -4.93
N LYS A 49 -18.14 -12.25 -4.10
CA LYS A 49 -17.04 -11.39 -4.56
C LYS A 49 -15.93 -12.22 -5.23
N VAL A 50 -15.65 -13.41 -4.72
CA VAL A 50 -14.73 -14.37 -5.36
C VAL A 50 -15.28 -14.85 -6.70
N ARG A 51 -16.56 -15.22 -6.77
CA ARG A 51 -17.21 -15.68 -8.01
C ARG A 51 -17.18 -14.60 -9.09
N VAL A 52 -17.57 -13.37 -8.74
CA VAL A 52 -17.54 -12.22 -9.65
C VAL A 52 -16.11 -11.97 -10.14
N ASN A 53 -15.13 -11.92 -9.25
CA ASN A 53 -13.73 -11.70 -9.63
C ASN A 53 -13.19 -12.79 -10.57
N ARG A 54 -13.59 -14.05 -10.38
CA ARG A 54 -13.18 -15.17 -11.25
C ARG A 54 -13.78 -15.10 -12.65
N THR A 55 -14.89 -14.38 -12.83
CA THR A 55 -15.55 -14.20 -14.13
C THR A 55 -15.06 -12.97 -14.91
N LEU A 56 -14.23 -12.11 -14.30
CA LEU A 56 -13.71 -10.92 -14.97
C LEU A 56 -12.66 -11.30 -16.03
N ALA A 57 -12.80 -10.73 -17.23
CA ALA A 57 -11.74 -10.77 -18.22
C ALA A 57 -10.50 -10.00 -17.72
N PRO A 58 -9.28 -10.30 -18.22
CA PRO A 58 -8.05 -9.62 -17.78
C PRO A 58 -8.12 -8.10 -17.86
N GLU A 59 -8.77 -7.55 -18.89
CA GLU A 59 -8.95 -6.11 -19.06
C GLU A 59 -9.89 -5.51 -18.01
N GLN A 60 -10.99 -6.20 -17.70
CA GLN A 60 -11.93 -5.79 -16.65
C GLN A 60 -11.28 -5.86 -15.27
N PHE A 61 -10.44 -6.88 -15.04
CA PHE A 61 -9.66 -6.99 -13.81
C PHE A 61 -8.65 -5.84 -13.68
N ARG A 62 -7.94 -5.49 -14.76
CA ARG A 62 -7.03 -4.33 -14.78
C ARG A 62 -7.76 -3.01 -14.57
N ALA A 63 -8.93 -2.83 -15.18
CA ALA A 63 -9.76 -1.64 -15.00
C ALA A 63 -10.24 -1.52 -13.55
N LYS A 64 -10.73 -2.62 -12.97
CA LYS A 64 -11.09 -2.70 -11.55
C LYS A 64 -9.89 -2.37 -10.65
N TYR A 65 -8.74 -2.97 -10.92
CA TYR A 65 -7.53 -2.73 -10.14
C TYR A 65 -7.10 -1.26 -10.18
N ARG A 66 -7.12 -0.62 -11.36
CA ARG A 66 -6.86 0.82 -11.47
C ARG A 66 -7.88 1.65 -10.71
N TYR A 67 -9.17 1.37 -10.87
CA TYR A 67 -10.23 2.07 -10.14
C TYR A 67 -10.04 1.98 -8.62
N ASP A 68 -9.78 0.79 -8.08
CA ASP A 68 -9.57 0.58 -6.65
C ASP A 68 -8.34 1.37 -6.12
N ARG A 69 -7.32 1.59 -6.96
CA ARG A 69 -6.15 2.43 -6.63
C ARG A 69 -6.46 3.93 -6.68
N ASP A 70 -7.11 4.39 -7.75
CA ASP A 70 -7.47 5.80 -7.93
C ASP A 70 -8.39 6.31 -6.80
N HIS A 71 -9.26 5.43 -6.30
CA HIS A 71 -10.21 5.74 -5.23
C HIS A 71 -9.76 5.21 -3.86
N ALA A 72 -8.48 4.84 -3.68
CA ALA A 72 -7.97 4.32 -2.41
C ALA A 72 -8.24 5.27 -1.23
N HIS A 73 -8.16 6.58 -1.49
CA HIS A 73 -8.39 7.65 -0.51
C HIS A 73 -9.85 7.82 -0.07
N GLU A 74 -10.80 7.19 -0.76
CA GLU A 74 -12.23 7.15 -0.41
C GLU A 74 -12.61 5.85 0.32
N GLY A 75 -11.70 4.86 0.30
CA GLY A 75 -11.91 3.54 0.88
C GLY A 75 -11.36 3.38 2.30
N PRO A 76 -11.23 2.13 2.77
CA PRO A 76 -10.77 1.82 4.13
C PRO A 76 -9.38 2.37 4.51
N MET A 77 -8.57 2.71 3.51
CA MET A 77 -7.26 3.34 3.71
C MET A 77 -7.38 4.69 4.42
N PHE A 78 -8.43 5.47 4.12
CA PHE A 78 -8.68 6.75 4.77
C PHE A 78 -8.78 6.57 6.29
N ASP A 79 -9.60 5.61 6.75
CA ASP A 79 -9.81 5.35 8.17
C ASP A 79 -8.52 4.90 8.87
N TYR A 80 -7.70 4.08 8.21
CA TYR A 80 -6.42 3.65 8.78
C TYR A 80 -5.46 4.81 8.97
N VAL A 81 -5.32 5.67 7.95
CA VAL A 81 -4.44 6.85 8.02
C VAL A 81 -5.00 7.87 9.01
N LYS A 82 -6.32 8.07 9.08
CA LYS A 82 -6.96 8.94 10.08
C LYS A 82 -6.71 8.45 11.51
N ARG A 83 -6.76 7.14 11.74
CA ARG A 83 -6.43 6.56 13.06
C ARG A 83 -4.95 6.72 13.41
N ALA A 84 -4.04 6.64 12.43
CA ALA A 84 -2.61 6.90 12.65
C ALA A 84 -2.32 8.39 12.90
N HIS A 85 -3.01 9.27 12.20
CA HIS A 85 -2.83 10.73 12.25
C HIS A 85 -4.14 11.47 12.52
N PRO A 86 -4.71 11.38 13.73
CA PRO A 86 -6.04 11.94 14.03
C PRO A 86 -6.11 13.47 13.92
N ARG A 87 -4.97 14.15 14.04
CA ARG A 87 -4.84 15.61 13.94
C ARG A 87 -4.66 16.12 12.50
N ALA A 88 -4.37 15.24 11.54
CA ALA A 88 -4.28 15.64 10.14
C ALA A 88 -5.68 15.97 9.61
N SER A 89 -5.76 16.99 8.74
CA SER A 89 -6.99 17.30 8.03
C SER A 89 -7.32 16.18 7.05
N ASP A 90 -8.61 16.04 6.75
CA ASP A 90 -9.07 14.99 5.84
C ASP A 90 -8.46 15.16 4.43
N ASP A 91 -8.26 16.39 3.98
CA ASP A 91 -7.63 16.68 2.70
C ASP A 91 -6.14 16.30 2.70
N ALA A 92 -5.42 16.56 3.80
CA ALA A 92 -4.03 16.12 3.92
C ALA A 92 -3.93 14.58 3.90
N ILE A 93 -4.87 13.89 4.53
CA ILE A 93 -4.94 12.43 4.54
C ILE A 93 -5.22 11.89 3.12
N ARG A 94 -6.23 12.44 2.43
CA ARG A 94 -6.53 12.05 1.05
C ARG A 94 -5.32 12.25 0.15
N GLN A 95 -4.67 13.41 0.25
CA GLN A 95 -3.51 13.72 -0.56
C GLN A 95 -2.31 12.82 -0.25
N ALA A 96 -2.09 12.48 1.02
CA ALA A 96 -1.04 11.53 1.41
C ALA A 96 -1.27 10.14 0.82
N ILE A 97 -2.51 9.65 0.86
CA ILE A 97 -2.88 8.35 0.25
C ILE A 97 -2.68 8.40 -1.26
N ILE A 98 -3.20 9.42 -1.95
CA ILE A 98 -3.03 9.59 -3.40
C ILE A 98 -1.53 9.60 -3.77
N THR A 99 -0.72 10.33 -3.00
CA THR A 99 0.72 10.44 -3.25
C THR A 99 1.42 9.09 -3.04
N ALA A 100 1.08 8.36 -1.97
CA ALA A 100 1.61 7.02 -1.72
C ALA A 100 1.28 6.01 -2.82
N VAL A 101 0.04 6.03 -3.32
CA VAL A 101 -0.41 5.16 -4.42
C VAL A 101 0.35 5.48 -5.71
N LYS A 102 0.42 6.77 -6.07
CA LYS A 102 1.13 7.21 -7.28
C LYS A 102 2.63 6.94 -7.23
N PHE A 103 3.24 7.09 -6.05
CA PHE A 103 4.63 6.69 -5.85
C PHE A 103 4.84 5.20 -6.11
N GLU A 104 4.00 4.32 -5.55
CA GLU A 104 4.07 2.88 -5.84
C GLU A 104 3.88 2.59 -7.34
N ASP A 105 2.91 3.21 -7.99
CA ASP A 105 2.68 3.05 -9.44
C ASP A 105 3.92 3.46 -10.25
N ALA A 106 4.54 4.59 -9.91
CA ALA A 106 5.78 5.03 -10.55
C ALA A 106 6.91 4.02 -10.35
N THR A 107 7.03 3.38 -9.17
CA THR A 107 8.04 2.33 -8.97
C THR A 107 7.81 1.12 -9.88
N PHE A 108 6.56 0.75 -10.16
CA PHE A 108 6.23 -0.35 -11.05
C PHE A 108 6.38 0.02 -12.52
N GLU A 109 6.02 1.26 -12.90
CA GLU A 109 6.22 1.78 -14.25
C GLU A 109 7.70 1.86 -14.63
N HIS A 110 8.56 2.29 -13.71
CA HIS A 110 10.00 2.37 -13.94
C HIS A 110 10.73 1.02 -13.84
N PHE A 111 10.06 -0.03 -13.36
CA PHE A 111 10.66 -1.34 -13.28
C PHE A 111 10.80 -1.96 -14.67
N ASN A 112 12.04 -2.22 -15.07
CA ASN A 112 12.38 -2.93 -16.28
C ASN A 112 13.48 -3.95 -15.95
N TRP A 113 13.18 -5.24 -16.09
CA TRP A 113 14.13 -6.29 -15.76
C TRP A 113 15.18 -6.43 -16.87
N ASN A 114 16.29 -5.71 -16.72
CA ASN A 114 17.43 -5.71 -17.64
C ASN A 114 18.77 -5.83 -16.90
N GLY A 115 19.18 -7.06 -16.60
CA GLY A 115 20.42 -7.37 -15.87
C GLY A 115 20.15 -7.83 -14.45
N ASP A 116 20.97 -7.37 -13.50
CA ASP A 116 20.81 -7.73 -12.08
C ASP A 116 19.44 -7.25 -11.57
N PHE A 117 18.68 -8.18 -10.99
CA PHE A 117 17.32 -7.93 -10.54
C PHE A 117 17.26 -6.85 -9.46
N TRP A 118 18.17 -6.90 -8.49
CA TRP A 118 18.15 -5.93 -7.38
C TRP A 118 18.55 -4.55 -7.87
N ASP A 119 19.52 -4.46 -8.77
CA ASP A 119 19.86 -3.19 -9.40
C ASP A 119 18.68 -2.61 -10.21
N CYS A 120 17.88 -3.45 -10.87
CA CYS A 120 16.65 -3.02 -11.55
C CYS A 120 15.65 -2.42 -10.55
N VAL A 121 15.43 -3.09 -9.41
CA VAL A 121 14.58 -2.61 -8.32
C VAL A 121 15.06 -1.27 -7.77
N VAL A 122 16.35 -1.14 -7.47
CA VAL A 122 16.95 0.08 -6.94
C VAL A 122 16.80 1.23 -7.93
N ARG A 123 17.06 0.99 -9.22
CA ARG A 123 16.89 2.01 -10.27
C ARG A 123 15.44 2.46 -10.42
N ALA A 124 14.48 1.53 -10.37
CA ALA A 124 13.06 1.85 -10.49
C ALA A 124 12.60 2.76 -9.34
N VAL A 125 12.98 2.42 -8.10
CA VAL A 125 12.66 3.25 -6.93
C VAL A 125 13.38 4.59 -6.96
N ALA A 126 14.64 4.65 -7.39
CA ALA A 126 15.37 5.92 -7.50
C ALA A 126 14.71 6.89 -8.50
N ARG A 127 14.20 6.37 -9.63
CA ARG A 127 13.45 7.17 -10.62
C ARG A 127 12.12 7.68 -10.07
N ALA A 128 11.40 6.85 -9.32
CA ALA A 128 10.18 7.26 -8.66
C ALA A 128 10.45 8.29 -7.55
N ALA A 129 11.50 8.09 -6.74
CA ALA A 129 11.91 9.02 -5.68
C ALA A 129 12.26 10.42 -6.21
N ALA A 130 12.82 10.52 -7.42
CA ALA A 130 13.05 11.81 -8.06
C ALA A 130 11.75 12.59 -8.37
N GLN A 131 10.62 11.89 -8.53
CA GLN A 131 9.30 12.51 -8.74
C GLN A 131 8.54 12.74 -7.43
N TYR A 132 8.87 11.96 -6.39
CA TYR A 132 8.23 11.99 -5.08
C TYR A 132 9.29 12.08 -3.98
N PRO A 133 9.97 13.24 -3.81
CA PRO A 133 11.15 13.36 -2.96
C PRO A 133 10.84 13.45 -1.45
N ASP A 134 9.57 13.65 -1.08
CA ASP A 134 9.16 14.00 0.29
C ASP A 134 9.04 12.81 1.24
N PHE A 135 9.32 11.58 0.78
CA PHE A 135 9.39 10.41 1.64
C PHE A 135 10.74 10.29 2.36
N LEU A 136 10.75 9.62 3.50
CA LEU A 136 11.97 9.27 4.23
C LEU A 136 12.78 8.20 3.48
N GLU A 137 14.10 8.17 3.71
CA GLU A 137 14.97 7.13 3.12
C GLU A 137 14.55 5.71 3.52
N THR A 138 14.02 5.53 4.74
CA THR A 138 13.45 4.25 5.18
C THR A 138 12.28 3.82 4.31
N THR A 139 11.45 4.77 3.86
CA THR A 139 10.32 4.51 2.98
C THR A 139 10.79 4.10 1.58
N TYR A 140 11.81 4.76 1.02
CA TYR A 140 12.41 4.32 -0.25
C TYR A 140 13.02 2.92 -0.14
N ARG A 141 13.73 2.62 0.95
CA ARG A 141 14.23 1.27 1.21
C ARG A 141 13.09 0.25 1.25
N ASP A 142 12.00 0.55 1.94
CA ASP A 142 10.87 -0.35 2.05
C ASP A 142 10.12 -0.50 0.71
N ALA A 143 10.08 0.54 -0.11
CA ALA A 143 9.58 0.49 -1.48
C ALA A 143 10.38 -0.48 -2.36
N ARG A 144 11.72 -0.53 -2.23
CA ARG A 144 12.56 -1.51 -2.93
C ARG A 144 12.14 -2.94 -2.58
N ASN A 145 11.93 -3.22 -1.29
CA ASN A 145 11.43 -4.53 -0.84
C ASN A 145 10.03 -4.85 -1.39
N ASN A 146 9.18 -3.82 -1.54
CA ASN A 146 7.84 -3.98 -2.11
C ASN A 146 7.94 -4.38 -3.59
N VAL A 147 8.67 -3.61 -4.41
CA VAL A 147 8.87 -3.93 -5.84
C VAL A 147 9.46 -5.33 -6.00
N ALA A 148 10.47 -5.67 -5.20
CA ALA A 148 11.07 -7.01 -5.23
C ALA A 148 10.06 -8.13 -4.93
N TYR A 149 9.09 -7.91 -4.04
CA TYR A 149 8.03 -8.87 -3.73
C TYR A 149 7.02 -9.05 -4.88
N TYR A 150 6.73 -8.00 -5.65
CA TYR A 150 5.78 -8.09 -6.77
C TYR A 150 6.36 -8.74 -8.04
N TYR A 151 7.67 -8.64 -8.26
CA TYR A 151 8.33 -9.10 -9.49
C TYR A 151 9.24 -10.31 -9.32
N LYS A 152 9.26 -10.93 -8.13
CA LYS A 152 9.97 -12.19 -7.84
C LYS A 152 9.00 -13.35 -7.76
#